data_AF-A0A6J6EDK0-F1
#
_entry.id   AF-A0A6J6EDK0-F1
#
_cell.length_a   1.000
_cell.length_b   1.000
_cell.length_c   1.000
_cell.angle_alpha   90.00
_cell.angle_beta   90.00
_cell.angle_gamma   90.00
#
_symmetry.space_group_name_H-M   'P 1'
#
loop_
_entity.id
_entity.type
_entity.pdbx_description
1 polymer ?
#
loop_
_entity_poly.entity_id
_entity_poly.type
_entity_poly.pdbx_seq_one_letter_code
_entity_poly.pdbx_strand_id
1 'polypeptide(L)'
;MQLDELVPSHFSPPRGRDTEINYADPAAPTVAIRVQHLYGVTVHPSVMNGTLPLRLQLLSPADRPIQVTSDLPGFWSGSWTEVRKEMAGRYPKHDWPTRPDL
;
A
#
# COMPACT_ATOMS: atom_id res chain seq x y z
N MET A 1 0.38 17.12 18.80
CA MET A 1 1.49 16.84 19.75
C MET A 1 2.47 15.91 19.04
N GLN A 2 3.73 15.81 19.47
CA GLN A 2 4.77 14.96 18.82
C GLN A 2 4.35 13.47 18.66
N LEU A 3 3.37 13.01 19.47
CA LEU A 3 2.80 11.66 19.34
C LEU A 3 2.00 11.47 18.05
N ASP A 4 1.26 12.48 17.58
CA ASP A 4 0.45 12.38 16.37
C ASP A 4 1.33 12.29 15.11
N GLU A 5 2.53 12.86 15.16
CA GLU A 5 3.52 12.78 14.08
C GLU A 5 4.21 11.42 14.03
N LEU A 6 4.47 10.83 15.20
CA LEU A 6 5.14 9.53 15.33
C LEU A 6 4.19 8.36 15.11
N VAL A 7 2.93 8.50 15.54
CA VAL A 7 1.88 7.48 15.51
C VAL A 7 0.61 8.10 14.91
N PRO A 8 0.63 8.43 13.62
CA PRO A 8 -0.52 9.05 12.96
C PRO A 8 -1.71 8.09 12.91
N SER A 9 -2.92 8.59 13.07
CA SER A 9 -4.13 7.76 12.95
C SER A 9 -4.41 7.32 11.50
N HIS A 10 -3.89 8.05 10.52
CA HIS A 10 -4.12 7.81 9.10
C HIS A 10 -2.82 7.85 8.29
N PHE A 11 -2.76 7.03 7.26
CA PHE A 11 -1.79 7.11 6.19
C PHE A 11 -2.36 7.91 5.02
N SER A 12 -1.62 8.92 4.58
CA SER A 12 -1.96 9.74 3.41
C SER A 12 -1.19 9.24 2.17
N PRO A 13 -1.82 8.45 1.29
CA PRO A 13 -1.19 8.05 0.04
C PRO A 13 -1.01 9.24 -0.92
N PRO A 14 -0.11 9.15 -1.92
CA PRO A 14 0.05 10.21 -2.91
C PRO A 14 -1.21 10.42 -3.77
N ARG A 15 -2.11 9.43 -3.81
CA ARG A 15 -3.37 9.47 -4.55
C ARG A 15 -4.48 8.84 -3.71
N GLY A 16 -5.69 9.35 -3.85
CA GLY A 16 -6.85 8.83 -3.13
C GLY A 16 -7.10 9.56 -1.81
N ARG A 17 -7.75 8.88 -0.86
CA ARG A 17 -8.09 9.42 0.46
C ARG A 17 -7.18 8.83 1.53
N ASP A 18 -7.07 9.56 2.63
CA ASP A 18 -6.47 9.08 3.86
C ASP A 18 -7.10 7.75 4.30
N THR A 19 -6.25 6.84 4.76
CA THR A 19 -6.63 5.49 5.16
C THR A 19 -6.22 5.26 6.60
N GLU A 20 -7.14 4.75 7.43
CA GLU A 20 -6.86 4.46 8.84
C GLU A 20 -5.69 3.46 8.98
N ILE A 21 -4.81 3.73 9.94
CA ILE A 21 -3.75 2.81 10.33
C ILE A 21 -4.24 1.97 11.50
N ASN A 22 -4.33 0.65 11.30
CA ASN A 22 -4.69 -0.28 12.35
C ASN A 22 -3.45 -0.69 13.15
N TYR A 23 -3.37 -0.23 14.41
CA TYR A 23 -2.31 -0.54 15.36
C TYR A 23 -2.60 -1.73 16.28
N ALA A 24 -3.73 -2.43 16.11
CA ALA A 24 -4.13 -3.52 17.00
C ALA A 24 -3.28 -4.80 16.83
N ASP A 25 -2.63 -4.98 15.67
CA ASP A 25 -1.73 -6.11 15.45
C ASP A 25 -0.35 -5.82 16.07
N PRO A 26 0.10 -6.63 17.05
CA PRO A 26 1.39 -6.42 17.69
C PRO A 26 2.59 -6.63 16.76
N ALA A 27 2.41 -7.30 15.62
CA ALA A 27 3.49 -7.55 14.66
C ALA A 27 3.83 -6.31 13.84
N ALA A 28 2.83 -5.56 13.35
CA ALA A 28 3.03 -4.34 12.59
C ALA A 28 1.72 -3.53 12.41
N PRO A 29 1.81 -2.18 12.43
CA PRO A 29 0.71 -1.32 12.01
C PRO A 29 0.32 -1.64 10.56
N THR A 30 -0.99 -1.82 10.33
CA THR A 30 -1.50 -2.30 9.05
C THR A 30 -2.38 -1.26 8.38
N VAL A 31 -2.21 -1.11 7.06
CA VAL A 31 -3.06 -0.24 6.23
C VAL A 31 -3.66 -1.08 5.11
N ALA A 32 -4.99 -1.11 5.03
CA ALA A 32 -5.71 -1.74 3.93
C ALA A 32 -5.99 -0.70 2.84
N ILE A 33 -5.27 -0.77 1.72
CA ILE A 33 -5.25 0.28 0.71
C ILE A 33 -5.31 -0.28 -0.70
N ARG A 34 -6.06 0.39 -1.56
CA ARG A 34 -6.11 0.08 -2.99
C ARG A 34 -4.74 0.27 -3.62
N VAL A 35 -4.29 -0.73 -4.38
CA VAL A 35 -2.95 -0.72 -4.97
C VAL A 35 -2.69 0.49 -5.88
N GLN A 36 -3.75 1.02 -6.52
CA GLN A 36 -3.65 2.21 -7.39
C GLN A 36 -3.30 3.49 -6.63
N HIS A 37 -3.62 3.58 -5.34
CA HIS A 37 -3.30 4.74 -4.50
C HIS A 37 -1.80 4.83 -4.20
N LEU A 38 -1.06 3.74 -4.38
CA LEU A 38 0.37 3.63 -4.13
C LEU A 38 1.23 3.78 -5.40
N TYR A 39 0.62 4.03 -6.56
CA TYR A 39 1.39 4.30 -7.78
C TYR A 39 2.22 5.58 -7.62
N GLY A 40 3.48 5.51 -8.04
CA GLY A 40 4.52 6.53 -7.84
C GLY A 40 5.24 6.43 -6.48
N VAL A 41 4.84 5.52 -5.58
CA VAL A 41 5.53 5.33 -4.29
C VAL A 41 6.75 4.43 -4.49
N THR A 42 7.94 5.00 -4.33
CA THR A 42 9.25 4.33 -4.50
C THR A 42 9.94 4.00 -3.18
N VAL A 43 9.46 4.55 -2.06
CA VAL A 43 9.97 4.27 -0.70
C VAL A 43 8.83 3.65 0.09
N HIS A 44 9.11 2.54 0.78
CA HIS A 44 8.09 1.87 1.57
C HIS A 44 7.59 2.79 2.71
N PRO A 45 6.27 2.98 2.86
CA PRO A 45 5.70 3.77 3.94
C PRO A 45 6.00 3.20 5.33
N SER A 46 6.34 4.09 6.27
CA SER A 46 6.67 3.74 7.65
C SER A 46 6.14 4.82 8.60
N VAL A 47 5.87 4.43 9.83
CA VAL A 47 5.58 5.33 10.96
C VAL A 47 6.82 5.47 11.85
N MET A 48 6.71 6.19 12.97
CA MET A 48 7.81 6.40 13.92
C MET A 48 9.07 6.95 13.23
N ASN A 49 8.91 7.96 12.37
CA ASN A 49 9.98 8.58 11.58
C ASN A 49 10.80 7.57 10.75
N GLY A 50 10.14 6.60 10.14
CA GLY A 50 10.79 5.64 9.25
C GLY A 50 11.22 4.32 9.90
N THR A 51 11.12 4.21 11.23
CA THR A 51 11.65 3.06 11.97
C THR A 51 10.71 1.85 12.00
N LEU A 52 9.41 2.07 11.81
CA LEU A 52 8.41 1.01 11.84
C LEU A 52 7.65 0.94 10.50
N PRO A 53 7.94 -0.05 9.63
CA PRO A 53 7.28 -0.19 8.33
C PRO A 53 5.79 -0.52 8.48
N LEU A 54 4.97 0.04 7.60
CA LEU A 54 3.55 -0.27 7.52
C LEU A 54 3.34 -1.59 6.78
N ARG A 55 2.61 -2.54 7.39
CA ARG A 55 2.13 -3.70 6.66
C ARG A 55 1.00 -3.27 5.73
N LEU A 56 1.24 -3.32 4.43
CA LEU A 56 0.27 -2.93 3.41
C LEU A 56 -0.56 -4.15 3.01
N GLN A 57 -1.85 -4.14 3.34
CA GLN A 57 -2.82 -5.05 2.76
C GLN A 57 -3.36 -4.40 1.48
N LEU A 58 -2.80 -4.82 0.34
CA LEU A 58 -3.15 -4.29 -0.96
C LEU A 58 -4.52 -4.80 -1.39
N LEU A 59 -5.35 -3.88 -1.87
CA LEU A 59 -6.72 -4.14 -2.29
C LEU A 59 -6.89 -3.91 -3.81
N SER A 60 -7.83 -4.65 -4.40
CA SER A 60 -8.34 -4.42 -5.74
C SER A 60 -9.30 -3.21 -5.80
N PRO A 61 -9.75 -2.77 -6.99
CA PRO A 61 -10.76 -1.71 -7.11
C PRO A 61 -12.08 -2.00 -6.39
N ALA A 62 -12.39 -3.27 -6.14
CA ALA A 62 -13.59 -3.73 -5.42
C ALA A 62 -13.32 -4.00 -3.94
N ASP A 63 -12.25 -3.43 -3.37
CA ASP A 63 -11.84 -3.55 -1.97
C ASP A 63 -11.60 -5.00 -1.51
N ARG A 64 -11.21 -5.87 -2.45
CA ARG A 64 -10.83 -7.26 -2.15
C ARG A 64 -9.32 -7.37 -1.93
N PRO A 65 -8.85 -8.09 -0.89
CA PRO A 65 -7.42 -8.32 -0.69
C PRO A 65 -6.79 -9.05 -1.89
N ILE A 66 -5.61 -8.59 -2.32
CA ILE A 66 -4.86 -9.22 -3.42
C ILE A 66 -3.44 -9.64 -3.01
N GLN A 67 -2.80 -8.89 -2.11
CA GLN A 67 -1.45 -9.16 -1.64
C GLN A 67 -1.24 -8.45 -0.30
N VAL A 68 -0.37 -9.00 0.55
CA VAL A 68 0.16 -8.29 1.72
C VAL A 68 1.67 -8.08 1.50
N THR A 69 2.18 -6.90 1.82
CA THR A 69 3.62 -6.60 1.75
C THR A 69 4.07 -5.62 2.84
N SER A 70 5.29 -5.83 3.33
CA SER A 70 6.05 -4.85 4.14
C SER A 70 7.29 -4.34 3.39
N ASP A 71 7.36 -4.62 2.08
CA ASP A 71 8.38 -4.13 1.15
C ASP A 71 7.68 -3.79 -0.17
N LEU A 72 7.32 -2.51 -0.31
CA LEU A 72 6.58 -2.02 -1.48
C LEU A 72 7.48 -1.94 -2.73
N PRO A 73 8.74 -1.44 -2.64
CA PRO A 73 9.68 -1.51 -3.75
C PRO A 73 9.93 -2.94 -4.25
N GLY A 74 10.16 -3.89 -3.33
CA GLY A 74 10.33 -5.31 -3.68
C GLY A 74 9.07 -5.92 -4.32
N PHE A 75 7.88 -5.52 -3.86
CA PHE A 75 6.62 -5.89 -4.50
C PHE A 75 6.55 -5.40 -5.95
N TRP A 76 6.87 -4.12 -6.21
CA TRP A 76 6.88 -3.54 -7.56
C TRP A 76 7.86 -4.22 -8.50
N SER A 77 9.08 -4.51 -8.04
CA SER A 77 10.10 -5.17 -8.86
C SER A 77 9.89 -6.68 -9.02
N GLY A 78 9.06 -7.29 -8.18
CA GLY A 78 8.83 -8.73 -8.12
C GLY A 78 7.40 -9.12 -8.49
N SER A 79 6.61 -9.45 -7.47
CA SER A 79 5.30 -10.09 -7.63
C SER A 79 4.23 -9.21 -8.28
N TRP A 80 4.47 -7.90 -8.43
CA TRP A 80 3.57 -7.02 -9.18
C TRP A 80 3.30 -7.53 -10.60
N THR A 81 4.28 -8.12 -11.29
CA THR A 81 4.10 -8.59 -12.67
C THR A 81 2.95 -9.60 -12.79
N GLU A 82 2.86 -10.55 -11.86
CA GLU A 82 1.80 -11.57 -11.88
C GLU A 82 0.47 -11.01 -11.35
N VAL A 83 0.50 -10.22 -10.26
CA VAL A 83 -0.69 -9.55 -9.72
C VAL A 83 -1.34 -8.66 -10.78
N ARG A 84 -0.53 -7.90 -11.52
CA ARG A 84 -0.98 -7.03 -12.61
C ARG A 84 -1.70 -7.81 -13.70
N LYS A 85 -1.18 -8.98 -14.13
CA LYS A 85 -1.82 -9.83 -15.14
C LYS A 85 -3.19 -10.32 -14.67
N GLU A 86 -3.26 -10.81 -13.44
CA GLU A 86 -4.51 -11.28 -12.84
C GLU A 86 -5.53 -10.15 -12.74
N MET A 87 -5.10 -8.99 -12.23
CA MET A 87 -5.97 -7.85 -12.03
C MET A 87 -6.43 -7.21 -13.33
N ALA A 88 -5.59 -7.16 -14.36
CA ALA A 88 -5.99 -6.70 -15.69
C ALA A 88 -7.09 -7.59 -16.31
N GLY A 89 -7.05 -8.91 -16.06
CA GLY A 89 -8.11 -9.82 -16.48
C GLY A 89 -9.42 -9.61 -15.73
N ARG A 90 -9.36 -9.43 -14.41
CA ARG A 90 -10.56 -9.24 -13.56
C ARG A 90 -11.18 -7.85 -13.66
N TYR A 91 -10.35 -6.83 -13.85
CA TYR A 91 -10.72 -5.42 -13.82
C TYR A 91 -10.16 -4.68 -15.04
N PRO A 92 -10.62 -5.00 -16.27
CA PRO A 92 -10.02 -4.52 -17.53
C PRO A 92 -10.22 -3.01 -17.79
N LYS A 93 -11.11 -2.35 -17.05
CA LYS A 93 -11.38 -0.91 -17.16
C LYS A 93 -10.46 -0.03 -16.30
N HIS A 94 -9.56 -0.64 -15.52
CA HIS A 94 -8.64 0.07 -14.65
C HIS A 94 -7.21 0.07 -15.23
N ASP A 95 -6.43 1.07 -14.84
CA ASP A 95 -5.02 1.14 -15.21
C ASP A 95 -4.19 0.16 -14.40
N TRP A 96 -3.34 -0.57 -15.11
CA TRP A 96 -2.41 -1.56 -14.57
C TRP A 96 -1.04 -1.33 -15.23
N PRO A 97 -0.18 -0.45 -14.69
CA PRO A 97 1.08 -0.07 -15.33
C PRO A 97 2.15 -1.17 -15.22
N THR A 98 3.00 -1.30 -16.24
CA THR A 98 4.24 -2.11 -16.17
C THR A 98 5.25 -1.55 -15.17
N ARG A 99 5.23 -0.22 -14.97
CA ARG A 99 6.08 0.53 -14.07
C ARG A 99 5.20 1.33 -13.10
N PRO A 100 4.73 0.72 -12.00
CA PRO A 100 3.86 1.38 -11.02
C PRO A 100 4.62 2.39 -10.16
N ASP A 101 5.95 2.34 -10.18
CA ASP A 101 6.89 3.18 -9.45
C ASP A 101 7.20 4.52 -10.15
N LEU A 102 6.69 4.72 -11.37
CA LEU A 102 6.91 5.92 -12.21
C LEU A 102 5.70 6.86 -12.27
#